data_AF-A0A1Y1MVY3-F1
#
_entry.id   AF-A0A1Y1MVY3-F1
#
_cell.length_a   1.000
_cell.length_b   1.000
_cell.length_c   1.000
_cell.angle_alpha   90.00
_cell.angle_beta   90.00
_cell.angle_gamma   90.00
#
_symmetry.space_group_name_H-M   'P 1'
#
loop_
_entity.id
_entity.type
_entity.pdbx_description
1 polymer ?
#
loop_
_entity_poly.entity_id
_entity_poly.type
_entity_poly.pdbx_seq_one_letter_code
_entity_poly.pdbx_strand_id
1 'polypeptide(L)'
;PNDVGPRLTDGDEFDFIVVGAGSAGATVASRLSDNPNWKVLLLEAGGYPSAASEVPATFGSVSRTREDWNYDMEPSETSCLGMIGAKCPCPRGKALGGSSTINAMLYIRGNRENFDSWARDGNTGWDFDSILPYYKEDVQGGDLKVTKYTSHHPMRETLIKAYQELGFGRYTQENPIGYFDSYTTIENGTRFSSAKAFLPKTKTRRNFYLALDAQVSKVLVNEEMAVTGVEVRIGGKILKVNARKEVVLSAGSVNSPQILMNSGIGPEDHLKKIGITLVRNLKVGHNLQDHIIFTGLFYNLAESALLPKSADDVTDDWYQYFRHRAGPIAQSGIPNFISFINPKRSSQQPAAEMFYVPIHKDDPYGTLRGLQETFGFPDEIVRAQTENNRKSHSVFLVPSLAHPKSAGRILLRSSDPFDKPRIFANYLGDQHDEDLQTMLEAIRFYQNLTETRAFADTKPELVHIPLPNCAQFAPNSDGYWRCALRNLATTLYHLVGTCKMGPEGDSDAVVDPRL
;
A
#
# COMPACT_ATOMS: atom_id res chain seq x y z
N PRO A 1 7.62 -12.40 -20.10
CA PRO A 1 8.90 -12.56 -20.83
C PRO A 1 9.56 -13.84 -20.34
N ASN A 2 10.45 -14.46 -21.12
CA ASN A 2 11.16 -15.65 -20.62
C ASN A 2 12.20 -15.23 -19.58
N ASP A 3 12.37 -16.06 -18.56
CA ASP A 3 13.39 -15.86 -17.54
C ASP A 3 14.78 -16.17 -18.12
N VAL A 4 15.67 -15.18 -18.07
CA VAL A 4 17.07 -15.31 -18.49
C VAL A 4 18.00 -15.45 -17.30
N GLY A 5 17.49 -15.37 -16.07
CA GLY A 5 18.25 -15.44 -14.84
C GLY A 5 19.27 -16.59 -14.78
N PRO A 6 18.88 -17.84 -15.08
CA PRO A 6 19.80 -18.98 -15.10
C PRO A 6 20.95 -18.88 -16.11
N ARG A 7 20.86 -17.95 -17.08
CA ARG A 7 21.87 -17.72 -18.12
C ARG A 7 22.72 -16.48 -17.88
N LEU A 8 22.41 -15.68 -16.86
CA LEU A 8 23.24 -14.54 -16.52
C LEU A 8 24.60 -14.98 -16.00
N THR A 9 25.65 -14.29 -16.44
CA THR A 9 27.03 -14.52 -16.01
C THR A 9 27.66 -13.26 -15.41
N ASP A 10 28.72 -13.45 -14.62
CA ASP A 10 29.47 -12.36 -14.03
C ASP A 10 30.10 -11.49 -15.14
N GLY A 11 29.90 -10.18 -15.06
CA GLY A 11 30.36 -9.20 -16.04
C GLY A 11 29.41 -8.96 -17.22
N ASP A 12 28.26 -9.63 -17.29
CA ASP A 12 27.23 -9.36 -18.32
C ASP A 12 26.87 -7.87 -18.36
N GLU A 13 26.62 -7.35 -19.56
CA GLU A 13 26.52 -5.90 -19.78
C GLU A 13 25.24 -5.49 -20.53
N PHE A 14 24.52 -4.52 -19.97
CA PHE A 14 23.28 -3.95 -20.50
C PHE A 14 23.38 -2.42 -20.58
N ASP A 15 22.51 -1.77 -21.37
CA ASP A 15 22.43 -0.30 -21.35
C ASP A 15 21.79 0.18 -20.06
N PHE A 16 20.66 -0.45 -19.70
CA PHE A 16 19.90 -0.14 -18.50
C PHE A 16 19.68 -1.40 -17.68
N ILE A 17 19.84 -1.27 -16.36
CA ILE A 17 19.43 -2.28 -15.38
C ILE A 17 18.33 -1.68 -14.52
N VAL A 18 17.14 -2.26 -14.55
CA VAL A 18 16.02 -1.88 -13.69
C VAL A 18 15.93 -2.90 -12.55
N VAL A 19 15.99 -2.41 -11.32
CA VAL A 19 16.01 -3.24 -10.11
C VAL A 19 14.62 -3.26 -9.48
N GLY A 20 13.96 -4.41 -9.50
CA GLY A 20 12.60 -4.62 -9.03
C GLY A 20 11.57 -4.52 -10.15
N ALA A 21 10.84 -5.60 -10.43
CA ALA A 21 9.74 -5.65 -11.38
C ALA A 21 8.39 -5.28 -10.73
N GLY A 22 8.43 -4.32 -9.81
CA GLY A 22 7.26 -3.82 -9.08
C GLY A 22 6.36 -2.91 -9.92
N SER A 23 5.53 -2.12 -9.23
CA SER A 23 4.59 -1.19 -9.87
C SER A 23 5.27 -0.22 -10.84
N ALA A 24 6.38 0.42 -10.43
CA ALA A 24 7.12 1.35 -11.26
C ALA A 24 8.11 0.64 -12.22
N GLY A 25 8.87 -0.34 -11.72
CA GLY A 25 9.95 -0.95 -12.50
C GLY A 25 9.46 -1.72 -13.73
N ALA A 26 8.30 -2.37 -13.66
CA ALA A 26 7.69 -3.00 -14.83
C ALA A 26 7.38 -1.97 -15.94
N THR A 27 6.90 -0.79 -15.55
CA THR A 27 6.63 0.34 -16.48
C THR A 27 7.92 0.86 -17.08
N VAL A 28 8.90 1.20 -16.24
CA VAL A 28 10.18 1.79 -16.69
C VAL A 28 10.91 0.84 -17.65
N ALA A 29 11.06 -0.43 -17.29
CA ALA A 29 11.77 -1.38 -18.14
C ALA A 29 11.06 -1.62 -19.48
N SER A 30 9.72 -1.60 -19.46
CA SER A 30 8.93 -1.67 -20.69
C SER A 30 9.13 -0.44 -21.57
N ARG A 31 9.04 0.78 -21.01
CA ARG A 31 9.20 2.02 -21.79
C ARG A 31 10.63 2.22 -22.30
N LEU A 32 11.65 1.91 -21.50
CA LEU A 32 13.05 1.94 -21.96
C LEU A 32 13.28 0.98 -23.14
N SER A 33 12.69 -0.21 -23.10
CA SER A 33 12.85 -1.20 -24.18
C SER A 33 12.02 -0.90 -25.44
N ASP A 34 11.20 0.16 -25.45
CA ASP A 34 10.57 0.67 -26.67
C ASP A 34 11.63 1.14 -27.68
N ASN A 35 12.80 1.59 -27.21
CA ASN A 35 13.95 1.85 -28.05
C ASN A 35 14.70 0.54 -28.36
N PRO A 36 14.69 0.05 -29.61
CA PRO A 36 15.31 -1.24 -29.96
C PRO A 36 16.84 -1.24 -29.83
N ASN A 37 17.47 -0.07 -29.72
CA ASN A 37 18.91 0.08 -29.59
C ASN A 37 19.41 -0.04 -28.14
N TRP A 38 18.50 -0.09 -27.15
CA TRP A 38 18.86 -0.22 -25.74
C TRP A 38 18.61 -1.63 -25.24
N LYS A 39 19.66 -2.29 -24.74
CA LYS A 39 19.55 -3.56 -24.00
C LYS A 39 19.10 -3.27 -22.57
N VAL A 40 17.92 -3.75 -22.20
CA VAL A 40 17.31 -3.50 -20.88
C VAL A 40 17.20 -4.81 -20.11
N LEU A 41 17.83 -4.87 -18.94
CA LEU A 41 17.68 -5.97 -17.99
C LEU A 41 16.75 -5.55 -16.86
N LEU A 42 15.72 -6.35 -16.60
CA LEU A 42 14.84 -6.23 -15.44
C LEU A 42 15.15 -7.36 -14.46
N LEU A 43 15.55 -7.01 -13.24
CA LEU A 43 15.86 -7.94 -12.15
C LEU A 43 14.73 -7.95 -11.12
N GLU A 44 14.17 -9.12 -10.79
CA GLU A 44 13.13 -9.26 -9.77
C GLU A 44 13.52 -10.33 -8.75
N ALA A 45 13.41 -9.99 -7.46
CA ALA A 45 13.79 -10.89 -6.38
C ALA A 45 12.79 -12.04 -6.15
N GLY A 46 11.55 -11.87 -6.60
CA GLY A 46 10.52 -12.89 -6.59
C GLY A 46 10.35 -13.65 -7.91
N GLY A 47 9.42 -14.60 -7.90
CA GLY A 47 9.05 -15.39 -9.05
C GLY A 47 7.76 -14.91 -9.74
N TYR A 48 7.15 -15.81 -10.51
CA TYR A 48 5.83 -15.57 -11.07
C TYR A 48 4.73 -15.56 -9.98
N PRO A 49 3.71 -14.70 -10.13
CA PRO A 49 2.53 -14.69 -9.26
C PRO A 49 1.82 -16.06 -9.22
N SER A 50 1.26 -16.45 -8.08
CA SER A 50 0.41 -17.64 -7.96
C SER A 50 -1.00 -17.41 -8.48
N ALA A 51 -1.74 -18.50 -8.74
CA ALA A 51 -3.15 -18.43 -9.08
C ALA A 51 -4.00 -17.71 -8.00
N ALA A 52 -3.63 -17.80 -6.72
CA ALA A 52 -4.33 -17.09 -5.65
C ALA A 52 -4.18 -15.57 -5.75
N SER A 53 -3.04 -15.07 -6.27
CA SER A 53 -2.88 -13.63 -6.51
C SER A 53 -3.75 -13.11 -7.65
N GLU A 54 -4.15 -13.97 -8.58
CA GLU A 54 -4.93 -13.61 -9.77
C GLU A 54 -6.42 -13.39 -9.45
N VAL A 55 -6.92 -14.07 -8.42
CA VAL A 55 -8.30 -13.97 -7.96
C VAL A 55 -8.45 -12.73 -7.08
N PRO A 56 -9.29 -11.75 -7.44
CA PRO A 56 -9.39 -10.50 -6.70
C PRO A 56 -9.77 -10.65 -5.22
N ALA A 57 -10.77 -11.47 -4.89
CA ALA A 57 -11.27 -11.60 -3.52
C ALA A 57 -10.28 -12.26 -2.54
N THR A 58 -9.24 -12.92 -3.05
CA THR A 58 -8.25 -13.63 -2.21
C THR A 58 -7.00 -12.78 -1.93
N PHE A 59 -7.05 -11.46 -2.17
CA PHE A 59 -5.87 -10.59 -2.01
C PHE A 59 -5.23 -10.66 -0.61
N GLY A 60 -6.00 -10.86 0.46
CA GLY A 60 -5.44 -11.01 1.81
C GLY A 60 -4.62 -12.29 2.00
N SER A 61 -4.99 -13.38 1.30
CA SER A 61 -4.40 -14.72 1.47
C SER A 61 -2.97 -14.87 0.94
N VAL A 62 -2.48 -13.91 0.16
CA VAL A 62 -1.11 -13.89 -0.37
C VAL A 62 -0.13 -13.14 0.54
N SER A 63 -0.61 -12.59 1.66
CA SER A 63 0.26 -12.10 2.75
C SER A 63 0.87 -13.28 3.49
N ARG A 64 2.08 -13.14 4.06
CA ARG A 64 2.74 -14.25 4.78
C ARG A 64 3.09 -15.47 3.90
N THR A 65 3.07 -15.33 2.57
CA THR A 65 3.48 -16.39 1.62
C THR A 65 4.84 -16.08 1.00
N ARG A 66 5.24 -16.83 -0.04
CA ARG A 66 6.45 -16.57 -0.85
C ARG A 66 6.34 -15.31 -1.71
N GLU A 67 5.11 -14.86 -2.02
CA GLU A 67 4.83 -13.63 -2.78
C GLU A 67 4.88 -12.37 -1.90
N ASP A 68 5.15 -12.52 -0.61
CA ASP A 68 5.35 -11.44 0.35
C ASP A 68 6.80 -11.47 0.87
N TRP A 69 7.40 -10.29 1.01
CA TRP A 69 8.67 -10.11 1.71
C TRP A 69 8.58 -10.44 3.20
N ASN A 70 7.37 -10.42 3.76
CA ASN A 70 7.07 -10.78 5.15
C ASN A 70 7.80 -9.87 6.14
N TYR A 71 7.83 -8.56 5.87
CA TYR A 71 8.41 -7.61 6.82
C TYR A 71 7.48 -7.40 8.01
N ASP A 72 8.11 -7.09 9.14
CA ASP A 72 7.44 -6.55 10.32
C ASP A 72 8.12 -5.22 10.66
N MET A 73 7.31 -4.27 11.11
CA MET A 73 7.85 -3.04 11.68
C MET A 73 8.46 -3.34 13.06
N GLU A 74 9.47 -2.57 13.42
CA GLU A 74 10.06 -2.61 14.76
C GLU A 74 9.00 -2.13 15.77
N PRO A 75 8.98 -2.67 17.01
CA PRO A 75 8.04 -2.24 18.04
C PRO A 75 8.10 -0.72 18.29
N SER A 76 6.95 -0.15 18.61
CA SER A 76 6.77 1.28 18.93
C SER A 76 6.06 1.45 20.27
N GLU A 77 6.24 2.60 20.90
CA GLU A 77 5.49 3.01 22.10
C GLU A 77 4.15 3.69 21.75
N THR A 78 3.93 4.04 20.49
CA THR A 78 2.81 4.89 20.04
C THR A 78 1.78 4.18 19.18
N SER A 79 2.06 2.97 18.67
CA SER A 79 1.23 2.33 17.65
C SER A 79 1.31 0.81 17.64
N CYS A 80 0.27 0.14 17.14
CA CYS A 80 0.15 -1.33 17.09
C CYS A 80 0.37 -2.01 18.44
N LEU A 81 0.13 -1.31 19.56
CA LEU A 81 0.35 -1.83 20.92
C LEU A 81 -0.52 -3.05 21.25
N GLY A 82 -1.69 -3.15 20.59
CA GLY A 82 -2.63 -4.26 20.74
C GLY A 82 -2.43 -5.39 19.74
N MET A 83 -1.45 -5.29 18.83
CA MET A 83 -1.18 -6.31 17.82
C MET A 83 -0.25 -7.40 18.38
N ILE A 84 -0.19 -8.55 17.72
CA ILE A 84 0.69 -9.67 18.10
C ILE A 84 2.13 -9.18 18.19
N GLY A 85 2.72 -9.34 19.38
CA GLY A 85 4.10 -8.93 19.65
C GLY A 85 4.35 -7.41 19.64
N ALA A 86 3.28 -6.59 19.73
CA ALA A 86 3.34 -5.13 19.62
C ALA A 86 4.05 -4.64 18.35
N LYS A 87 3.76 -5.30 17.21
CA LYS A 87 4.34 -4.99 15.90
C LYS A 87 3.25 -4.84 14.85
N CYS A 88 3.46 -3.94 13.91
CA CYS A 88 2.64 -3.85 12.71
C CYS A 88 3.23 -4.75 11.62
N PRO A 89 2.44 -5.68 11.04
CA PRO A 89 2.81 -6.36 9.79
C PRO A 89 3.07 -5.36 8.67
N CYS A 90 4.05 -5.63 7.79
CA CYS A 90 4.39 -4.78 6.65
C CYS A 90 4.53 -5.61 5.36
N PRO A 91 3.43 -6.24 4.89
CA PRO A 91 3.45 -7.07 3.68
C PRO A 91 3.86 -6.24 2.46
N ARG A 92 4.86 -6.69 1.69
CA ARG A 92 5.33 -6.07 0.44
C ARG A 92 5.46 -7.14 -0.63
N GLY A 93 4.99 -6.87 -1.85
CA GLY A 93 4.99 -7.88 -2.91
C GLY A 93 6.38 -8.26 -3.35
N LYS A 94 6.66 -9.57 -3.34
CA LYS A 94 7.88 -10.23 -3.81
C LYS A 94 7.53 -11.21 -4.94
N ALA A 95 7.12 -10.65 -6.07
CA ALA A 95 6.76 -11.38 -7.27
C ALA A 95 6.83 -10.42 -8.47
N LEU A 96 6.77 -10.95 -9.69
CA LEU A 96 6.58 -10.12 -10.87
C LEU A 96 5.31 -9.25 -10.72
N GLY A 97 5.45 -7.93 -10.81
CA GLY A 97 4.41 -6.93 -10.52
C GLY A 97 4.52 -6.30 -9.12
N GLY A 98 5.36 -6.85 -8.24
CA GLY A 98 5.60 -6.39 -6.87
C GLY A 98 4.31 -6.23 -6.07
N SER A 99 4.18 -5.13 -5.32
CA SER A 99 2.97 -4.90 -4.50
C SER A 99 1.68 -4.81 -5.30
N SER A 100 1.70 -4.52 -6.61
CA SER A 100 0.48 -4.54 -7.43
C SER A 100 -0.13 -5.95 -7.59
N THR A 101 0.67 -6.99 -7.34
CA THR A 101 0.26 -8.40 -7.35
C THR A 101 -0.45 -8.81 -6.05
N ILE A 102 -0.29 -8.07 -4.96
CA ILE A 102 -0.87 -8.40 -3.64
C ILE A 102 -1.81 -7.31 -3.07
N ASN A 103 -2.00 -6.19 -3.77
CA ASN A 103 -2.81 -5.06 -3.27
C ASN A 103 -4.34 -5.33 -3.29
N ALA A 104 -5.12 -4.38 -2.77
CA ALA A 104 -6.59 -4.39 -2.81
C ALA A 104 -7.22 -3.89 -4.14
N MET A 105 -6.40 -3.64 -5.17
CA MET A 105 -6.81 -3.23 -6.53
C MET A 105 -7.61 -1.93 -6.66
N LEU A 106 -7.70 -1.11 -5.61
CA LEU A 106 -8.32 0.20 -5.69
C LEU A 106 -7.43 1.16 -6.49
N TYR A 107 -8.04 1.92 -7.41
CA TYR A 107 -7.37 2.97 -8.18
C TYR A 107 -7.95 4.33 -7.80
N ILE A 108 -7.11 5.13 -7.15
CA ILE A 108 -7.40 6.48 -6.68
C ILE A 108 -6.24 7.36 -7.14
N ARG A 109 -6.55 8.57 -7.61
CA ARG A 109 -5.54 9.56 -7.99
C ARG A 109 -5.35 10.55 -6.85
N GLY A 110 -4.14 11.08 -6.73
CA GLY A 110 -3.91 12.26 -5.89
C GLY A 110 -4.70 13.46 -6.43
N ASN A 111 -4.97 14.42 -5.55
CA ASN A 111 -5.60 15.68 -5.91
C ASN A 111 -4.53 16.72 -6.31
N ARG A 112 -4.97 17.86 -6.84
CA ARG A 112 -4.08 18.94 -7.30
C ARG A 112 -3.09 19.40 -6.24
N GLU A 113 -3.54 19.63 -5.01
CA GLU A 113 -2.70 20.11 -3.92
C GLU A 113 -1.57 19.12 -3.58
N ASN A 114 -1.78 17.82 -3.73
CA ASN A 114 -0.73 16.83 -3.51
C ASN A 114 0.49 17.04 -4.42
N PHE A 115 0.27 17.38 -5.69
CA PHE A 115 1.34 17.56 -6.68
C PHE A 115 1.86 19.00 -6.71
N ASP A 116 0.97 19.98 -6.61
CA ASP A 116 1.34 21.40 -6.60
C ASP A 116 2.15 21.76 -5.33
N SER A 117 1.98 21.01 -4.23
CA SER A 117 2.88 21.12 -3.07
C SER A 117 4.32 20.71 -3.39
N TRP A 118 4.53 19.59 -4.09
CA TRP A 118 5.88 19.14 -4.47
C TRP A 118 6.56 20.14 -5.41
N ALA A 119 5.82 20.69 -6.37
CA ALA A 119 6.33 21.73 -7.26
C ALA A 119 6.70 23.01 -6.51
N ARG A 120 5.88 23.43 -5.53
CA ARG A 120 6.20 24.57 -4.64
C ARG A 120 7.43 24.32 -3.78
N ASP A 121 7.68 23.07 -3.39
CA ASP A 121 8.89 22.66 -2.68
C ASP A 121 10.14 22.61 -3.58
N GLY A 122 10.03 23.03 -4.86
CA GLY A 122 11.14 23.15 -5.80
C GLY A 122 11.29 21.97 -6.77
N ASN A 123 10.35 21.00 -6.75
CA ASN A 123 10.37 19.87 -7.67
C ASN A 123 9.69 20.22 -8.99
N THR A 124 10.38 20.97 -9.83
CA THR A 124 9.87 21.43 -11.14
C THR A 124 9.39 20.25 -11.99
N GLY A 125 8.21 20.39 -12.62
CA GLY A 125 7.62 19.36 -13.49
C GLY A 125 6.77 18.31 -12.76
N TRP A 126 6.61 18.45 -11.43
CA TRP A 126 5.79 17.57 -10.60
C TRP A 126 4.48 18.18 -10.12
N ASP A 127 4.06 19.31 -10.70
CA ASP A 127 2.73 19.90 -10.48
C ASP A 127 1.63 19.05 -11.15
N PHE A 128 0.37 19.30 -10.75
CA PHE A 128 -0.75 18.50 -11.22
C PHE A 128 -0.98 18.57 -12.73
N ASP A 129 -0.69 19.71 -13.36
CA ASP A 129 -0.90 19.84 -14.81
C ASP A 129 0.19 19.11 -15.59
N SER A 130 1.42 19.09 -15.07
CA SER A 130 2.54 18.30 -15.61
C SER A 130 2.33 16.79 -15.51
N ILE A 131 1.72 16.30 -14.42
CA ILE A 131 1.49 14.84 -14.22
C ILE A 131 0.19 14.33 -14.86
N LEU A 132 -0.78 15.20 -15.12
CA LEU A 132 -2.10 14.82 -15.66
C LEU A 132 -2.05 14.03 -16.98
N PRO A 133 -1.16 14.31 -17.96
CA PRO A 133 -1.05 13.50 -19.18
C PRO A 133 -0.80 12.01 -18.90
N TYR A 134 0.06 11.69 -17.92
CA TYR A 134 0.37 10.31 -17.54
C TYR A 134 -0.84 9.60 -16.93
N TYR A 135 -1.67 10.32 -16.17
CA TYR A 135 -2.95 9.78 -15.70
C TYR A 135 -3.97 9.58 -16.82
N LYS A 136 -4.04 10.50 -17.79
CA LYS A 136 -4.99 10.40 -18.91
C LYS A 136 -4.69 9.19 -19.78
N GLU A 137 -3.40 8.86 -19.99
CA GLU A 137 -3.00 7.61 -20.63
C GLU A 137 -3.66 6.41 -19.92
N ASP A 138 -3.58 6.29 -18.58
CA ASP A 138 -4.16 5.15 -17.86
C ASP A 138 -5.68 4.98 -18.04
N VAL A 139 -6.46 6.08 -18.02
CA VAL A 139 -7.94 6.00 -18.11
C VAL A 139 -8.46 5.94 -19.54
N GLN A 140 -7.70 6.40 -20.53
CA GLN A 140 -8.12 6.47 -21.95
C GLN A 140 -7.34 5.51 -22.85
N GLY A 141 -7.30 4.23 -22.48
CA GLY A 141 -6.77 3.17 -23.33
C GLY A 141 -5.29 2.86 -23.17
N GLY A 142 -4.64 3.40 -22.13
CA GLY A 142 -3.27 3.08 -21.76
C GLY A 142 -3.04 1.61 -21.41
N ASP A 143 -1.78 1.29 -21.15
CA ASP A 143 -1.33 -0.08 -20.85
C ASP A 143 -2.00 -0.61 -19.57
N LEU A 144 -2.16 0.22 -18.53
CA LEU A 144 -2.85 -0.15 -17.30
C LEU A 144 -4.36 -0.04 -17.48
N LYS A 145 -5.07 -1.17 -17.41
CA LYS A 145 -6.53 -1.19 -17.49
C LYS A 145 -7.15 -0.86 -16.15
N VAL A 146 -7.95 0.21 -16.15
CA VAL A 146 -8.75 0.65 -15.01
C VAL A 146 -10.23 0.53 -15.35
N THR A 147 -10.98 -0.13 -14.49
CA THR A 147 -12.40 -0.43 -14.71
C THR A 147 -13.23 0.34 -13.72
N LYS A 148 -14.28 0.98 -14.24
CA LYS A 148 -15.31 1.56 -13.38
C LYS A 148 -16.22 0.44 -12.91
N TYR A 149 -16.24 0.24 -11.60
CA TYR A 149 -17.19 -0.64 -10.93
C TYR A 149 -18.10 0.24 -10.08
N THR A 150 -19.37 -0.14 -9.96
CA THR A 150 -20.26 0.48 -8.97
C THR A 150 -20.72 -0.65 -8.07
N SER A 151 -20.28 -0.63 -6.81
CA SER A 151 -20.80 -1.57 -5.83
C SER A 151 -22.30 -1.38 -5.65
N HIS A 152 -23.07 -2.46 -5.73
CA HIS A 152 -24.52 -2.45 -5.48
C HIS A 152 -24.85 -2.84 -4.04
N HIS A 153 -23.90 -2.69 -3.13
CA HIS A 153 -24.06 -3.09 -1.74
C HIS A 153 -25.12 -2.23 -1.03
N PRO A 154 -26.06 -2.80 -0.25
CA PRO A 154 -27.17 -2.06 0.38
C PRO A 154 -26.71 -0.85 1.21
N MET A 155 -25.60 -0.98 1.94
CA MET A 155 -25.05 0.11 2.75
C MET A 155 -24.56 1.32 1.94
N ARG A 156 -24.28 1.16 0.65
CA ARG A 156 -23.78 2.27 -0.19
C ARG A 156 -24.79 3.42 -0.23
N GLU A 157 -26.07 3.11 -0.43
CA GLU A 157 -27.12 4.14 -0.49
C GLU A 157 -27.35 4.79 0.89
N THR A 158 -27.26 4.01 1.96
CA THR A 158 -27.28 4.53 3.34
C THR A 158 -26.14 5.53 3.57
N LEU A 159 -24.92 5.17 3.19
CA LEU A 159 -23.75 6.04 3.32
C LEU A 159 -23.90 7.33 2.50
N ILE A 160 -24.36 7.23 1.25
CA ILE A 160 -24.59 8.42 0.40
C ILE A 160 -25.57 9.39 1.08
N LYS A 161 -26.71 8.88 1.54
CA LYS A 161 -27.72 9.71 2.23
C LYS A 161 -27.18 10.29 3.53
N ALA A 162 -26.44 9.51 4.31
CA ALA A 162 -25.82 9.98 5.55
C ALA A 162 -24.81 11.13 5.30
N TYR A 163 -23.95 10.99 4.28
CA TYR A 163 -23.05 12.06 3.88
C TYR A 163 -23.81 13.31 3.44
N GLN A 164 -24.88 13.16 2.66
CA GLN A 164 -25.73 14.28 2.23
C GLN A 164 -26.43 14.98 3.41
N GLU A 165 -26.93 14.23 4.39
CA GLU A 165 -27.51 14.79 5.62
C GLU A 165 -26.49 15.60 6.42
N LEU A 166 -25.23 15.16 6.43
CA LEU A 166 -24.14 15.93 7.01
C LEU A 166 -23.63 17.06 6.11
N GLY A 167 -24.16 17.24 4.89
CA GLY A 167 -23.79 18.31 3.97
C GLY A 167 -22.55 18.04 3.11
N PHE A 168 -22.19 16.78 2.89
CA PHE A 168 -21.12 16.37 1.97
C PHE A 168 -21.70 15.94 0.63
N GLY A 169 -21.05 16.39 -0.45
CA GLY A 169 -21.39 16.05 -1.83
C GLY A 169 -20.50 14.96 -2.41
N ARG A 170 -20.61 14.78 -3.73
CA ARG A 170 -19.69 13.92 -4.49
C ARG A 170 -18.32 14.59 -4.60
N TYR A 171 -17.27 13.81 -4.44
CA TYR A 171 -15.90 14.23 -4.70
C TYR A 171 -15.73 14.66 -6.18
N THR A 172 -15.02 15.75 -6.41
CA THR A 172 -14.46 16.13 -7.73
C THR A 172 -13.00 16.53 -7.58
N GLN A 173 -12.29 16.75 -8.69
CA GLN A 173 -10.90 17.22 -8.61
C GLN A 173 -10.82 18.66 -8.09
N GLU A 174 -11.85 19.47 -8.35
CA GLU A 174 -11.99 20.85 -7.86
C GLU A 174 -12.46 20.91 -6.40
N ASN A 175 -13.23 19.91 -5.97
CA ASN A 175 -13.70 19.77 -4.59
C ASN A 175 -13.35 18.36 -4.07
N PRO A 176 -12.12 18.15 -3.57
CA PRO A 176 -11.63 16.83 -3.19
C PRO A 176 -12.15 16.35 -1.81
N ILE A 177 -13.20 16.98 -1.28
CA ILE A 177 -13.93 16.54 -0.10
C ILE A 177 -15.30 16.00 -0.53
N GLY A 178 -15.60 14.77 -0.14
CA GLY A 178 -16.85 14.10 -0.49
C GLY A 178 -16.67 12.61 -0.76
N TYR A 179 -17.74 11.99 -1.26
CA TYR A 179 -17.77 10.56 -1.56
C TYR A 179 -17.71 10.26 -3.06
N PHE A 180 -17.17 9.10 -3.44
CA PHE A 180 -17.09 8.64 -4.82
C PHE A 180 -16.91 7.11 -4.91
N ASP A 181 -17.15 6.58 -6.11
CA ASP A 181 -16.79 5.20 -6.45
C ASP A 181 -15.40 5.24 -7.11
N SER A 182 -14.40 4.62 -6.48
CA SER A 182 -13.06 4.48 -7.05
C SER A 182 -13.08 3.53 -8.25
N TYR A 183 -12.12 3.70 -9.15
CA TYR A 183 -11.86 2.69 -10.16
C TYR A 183 -11.16 1.49 -9.53
N THR A 184 -11.06 0.40 -10.28
CA THR A 184 -10.31 -0.80 -9.88
C THR A 184 -9.34 -1.22 -10.97
N THR A 185 -8.17 -1.75 -10.59
CA THR A 185 -7.26 -2.47 -11.50
C THR A 185 -7.64 -3.95 -11.60
N ILE A 186 -8.87 -4.20 -12.06
CA ILE A 186 -9.44 -5.53 -12.28
C ILE A 186 -9.95 -5.56 -13.71
N GLU A 187 -9.48 -6.51 -14.53
CA GLU A 187 -9.93 -6.69 -15.90
C GLU A 187 -10.48 -8.11 -16.08
N ASN A 188 -11.69 -8.22 -16.63
CA ASN A 188 -12.38 -9.49 -16.87
C ASN A 188 -12.39 -10.43 -15.64
N GLY A 189 -12.67 -9.85 -14.46
CA GLY A 189 -12.71 -10.56 -13.18
C GLY A 189 -11.37 -11.09 -12.69
N THR A 190 -10.25 -10.56 -13.19
CA THR A 190 -8.90 -10.91 -12.73
C THR A 190 -8.13 -9.67 -12.34
N ARG A 191 -7.23 -9.80 -11.35
CA ARG A 191 -6.32 -8.72 -10.98
C ARG A 191 -5.51 -8.25 -12.20
N PHE A 192 -5.38 -6.94 -12.39
CA PHE A 192 -4.58 -6.35 -13.46
C PHE A 192 -3.34 -5.62 -12.90
N SER A 193 -2.27 -6.39 -12.62
CA SER A 193 -1.01 -5.88 -12.05
C SER A 193 -0.17 -5.10 -13.06
N SER A 194 0.84 -4.36 -12.59
CA SER A 194 1.78 -3.65 -13.47
C SER A 194 2.52 -4.60 -14.41
N ALA A 195 2.84 -5.81 -13.95
CA ALA A 195 3.46 -6.84 -14.79
C ALA A 195 2.55 -7.25 -15.95
N LYS A 196 1.24 -7.38 -15.72
CA LYS A 196 0.27 -7.68 -16.77
C LYS A 196 0.05 -6.50 -17.72
N ALA A 197 0.10 -5.27 -17.20
CA ALA A 197 -0.05 -4.07 -18.03
C ALA A 197 1.15 -3.89 -18.97
N PHE A 198 2.38 -3.93 -18.44
CA PHE A 198 3.54 -3.41 -19.16
C PHE A 198 4.45 -4.48 -19.76
N LEU A 199 4.50 -5.69 -19.22
CA LEU A 199 5.47 -6.71 -19.67
C LEU A 199 5.00 -7.60 -20.83
N PRO A 200 3.71 -7.80 -21.18
CA PRO A 200 3.36 -8.65 -22.31
C PRO A 200 3.97 -8.20 -23.64
N LYS A 201 3.99 -6.88 -23.92
CA LYS A 201 4.57 -6.30 -25.14
C LYS A 201 6.09 -6.48 -25.27
N THR A 202 6.77 -6.78 -24.16
CA THR A 202 8.22 -7.03 -24.17
C THR A 202 8.58 -8.46 -24.59
N LYS A 203 7.61 -9.40 -24.63
CA LYS A 203 7.87 -10.81 -24.98
C LYS A 203 8.46 -11.00 -26.39
N THR A 204 8.17 -10.09 -27.31
CA THR A 204 8.65 -10.14 -28.70
C THR A 204 9.92 -9.31 -28.93
N ARG A 205 10.36 -8.54 -27.92
CA ARG A 205 11.51 -7.63 -28.02
C ARG A 205 12.80 -8.40 -27.81
N ARG A 206 13.73 -8.28 -28.76
CA ARG A 206 15.05 -8.93 -28.69
C ARG A 206 16.02 -8.23 -27.74
N ASN A 207 15.72 -6.99 -27.36
CA ASN A 207 16.54 -6.13 -26.51
C ASN A 207 16.07 -6.09 -25.04
N PHE A 208 15.05 -6.86 -24.68
CA PHE A 208 14.52 -6.92 -23.31
C PHE A 208 14.84 -8.27 -22.65
N TYR A 209 15.31 -8.21 -21.41
CA TYR A 209 15.74 -9.36 -20.62
C TYR A 209 15.12 -9.29 -19.23
N LEU A 210 14.53 -10.40 -18.76
CA LEU A 210 13.95 -10.53 -17.43
C LEU A 210 14.72 -11.61 -16.66
N ALA A 211 15.18 -11.31 -15.46
CA ALA A 211 15.70 -12.32 -14.52
C ALA A 211 14.82 -12.36 -13.27
N LEU A 212 14.27 -13.53 -12.97
CA LEU A 212 13.51 -13.80 -11.75
C LEU A 212 14.41 -14.42 -10.68
N ASP A 213 13.91 -14.43 -9.44
CA ASP A 213 14.66 -14.92 -8.27
C ASP A 213 16.07 -14.29 -8.18
N ALA A 214 16.15 -13.01 -8.60
CA ALA A 214 17.35 -12.22 -8.79
C ALA A 214 17.33 -11.03 -7.81
N GLN A 215 17.87 -11.24 -6.60
CA GLN A 215 17.85 -10.23 -5.55
C GLN A 215 19.12 -9.37 -5.60
N VAL A 216 18.97 -8.10 -5.98
CA VAL A 216 20.07 -7.12 -5.95
C VAL A 216 20.45 -6.79 -4.50
N SER A 217 21.74 -6.88 -4.18
CA SER A 217 22.29 -6.57 -2.86
C SER A 217 22.73 -5.11 -2.73
N LYS A 218 23.41 -4.59 -3.77
CA LYS A 218 23.98 -3.23 -3.84
C LYS A 218 24.18 -2.78 -5.29
N VAL A 219 24.20 -1.47 -5.52
CA VAL A 219 24.80 -0.88 -6.73
C VAL A 219 26.32 -0.82 -6.61
N LEU A 220 27.00 -0.90 -7.75
CA LEU A 220 28.46 -0.81 -7.87
C LEU A 220 28.85 0.61 -8.23
N VAL A 221 29.77 1.22 -7.48
CA VAL A 221 30.24 2.60 -7.67
C VAL A 221 31.75 2.58 -7.88
N ASN A 222 32.24 3.31 -8.89
CA ASN A 222 33.67 3.44 -9.18
C ASN A 222 34.30 4.63 -8.43
N GLU A 223 35.60 4.86 -8.65
CA GLU A 223 36.36 5.95 -8.00
C GLU A 223 35.87 7.34 -8.42
N GLU A 224 35.31 7.48 -9.62
CA GLU A 224 34.71 8.71 -10.14
C GLU A 224 33.26 8.95 -9.66
N MET A 225 32.79 8.17 -8.68
CA MET A 225 31.43 8.26 -8.11
C MET A 225 30.30 7.92 -9.10
N ALA A 226 30.62 7.23 -10.20
CA ALA A 226 29.66 6.75 -11.16
C ALA A 226 29.16 5.34 -10.81
N VAL A 227 27.86 5.11 -10.97
CA VAL A 227 27.27 3.77 -10.85
C VAL A 227 27.57 2.97 -12.12
N THR A 228 28.24 1.83 -11.99
CA THR A 228 28.69 1.00 -13.13
C THR A 228 27.88 -0.28 -13.29
N GLY A 229 27.00 -0.61 -12.35
CA GLY A 229 26.23 -1.84 -12.37
C GLY A 229 25.63 -2.20 -11.02
N VAL A 230 25.29 -3.48 -10.86
CA VAL A 230 24.72 -4.04 -9.64
C VAL A 230 25.38 -5.36 -9.25
N GLU A 231 25.40 -5.64 -7.96
CA GLU A 231 25.64 -6.98 -7.43
C GLU A 231 24.29 -7.66 -7.18
N VAL A 232 24.12 -8.87 -7.68
CA VAL A 232 22.86 -9.62 -7.64
C VAL A 232 23.08 -11.05 -7.19
N ARG A 233 22.22 -11.52 -6.27
CA ARG A 233 22.14 -12.93 -5.88
C ARG A 233 21.14 -13.66 -6.77
N ILE A 234 21.61 -14.65 -7.50
CA ILE A 234 20.79 -15.47 -8.40
C ILE A 234 21.31 -16.91 -8.44
N GLY A 235 20.42 -17.89 -8.30
CA GLY A 235 20.80 -19.31 -8.28
C GLY A 235 21.84 -19.67 -7.20
N GLY A 236 21.80 -18.99 -6.05
CA GLY A 236 22.77 -19.17 -4.95
C GLY A 236 24.15 -18.57 -5.18
N LYS A 237 24.37 -17.90 -6.33
CA LYS A 237 25.63 -17.21 -6.67
C LYS A 237 25.46 -15.70 -6.54
N ILE A 238 26.57 -15.02 -6.28
CA ILE A 238 26.66 -13.57 -6.38
C ILE A 238 27.32 -13.23 -7.71
N LEU A 239 26.64 -12.44 -8.53
CA LEU A 239 27.14 -11.96 -9.82
C LEU A 239 27.20 -10.44 -9.82
N LYS A 240 28.13 -9.87 -10.55
CA LYS A 240 28.19 -8.46 -10.92
C LYS A 240 27.67 -8.31 -12.35
N VAL A 241 26.70 -7.41 -12.55
CA VAL A 241 26.13 -7.12 -13.87
C VAL A 241 26.31 -5.63 -14.14
N ASN A 242 26.86 -5.30 -15.30
CA ASN A 242 27.30 -3.95 -15.67
C ASN A 242 26.22 -3.19 -16.44
N ALA A 243 26.12 -1.89 -16.19
CA ALA A 243 25.27 -0.96 -16.90
C ALA A 243 26.13 0.07 -17.66
N ARG A 244 25.87 0.23 -18.97
CA ARG A 244 26.56 1.24 -19.80
C ARG A 244 25.99 2.64 -19.65
N LYS A 245 24.73 2.76 -19.24
CA LYS A 245 24.04 4.04 -19.04
C LYS A 245 23.64 4.18 -17.57
N GLU A 246 22.54 3.57 -17.18
CA GLU A 246 21.93 3.85 -15.87
C GLU A 246 21.44 2.57 -15.18
N VAL A 247 21.47 2.61 -13.85
CA VAL A 247 20.77 1.66 -12.99
C VAL A 247 19.56 2.39 -12.39
N VAL A 248 18.36 1.86 -12.61
CA VAL A 248 17.12 2.43 -12.08
C VAL A 248 16.62 1.60 -10.91
N LEU A 249 16.64 2.15 -9.70
CA LEU A 249 16.15 1.46 -8.50
C LEU A 249 14.63 1.60 -8.37
N SER A 250 13.92 0.51 -8.66
CA SER A 250 12.46 0.36 -8.53
C SER A 250 12.07 -0.71 -7.51
N ALA A 251 12.91 -0.92 -6.49
CA ALA A 251 12.72 -1.94 -5.45
C ALA A 251 11.70 -1.52 -4.37
N GLY A 252 11.10 -0.34 -4.51
CA GLY A 252 10.09 0.21 -3.60
C GLY A 252 10.67 0.83 -2.34
N SER A 253 9.80 1.44 -1.54
CA SER A 253 10.18 2.28 -0.38
C SER A 253 10.88 1.52 0.75
N VAL A 254 10.96 0.19 0.70
CA VAL A 254 11.70 -0.61 1.70
C VAL A 254 13.05 -1.06 1.15
N ASN A 255 13.08 -1.64 -0.05
CA ASN A 255 14.30 -2.26 -0.57
C ASN A 255 15.20 -1.28 -1.33
N SER A 256 14.68 -0.21 -1.94
CA SER A 256 15.54 0.82 -2.56
C SER A 256 16.50 1.48 -1.56
N PRO A 257 16.05 1.98 -0.38
CA PRO A 257 16.98 2.55 0.60
C PRO A 257 17.92 1.49 1.20
N GLN A 258 17.48 0.22 1.33
CA GLN A 258 18.35 -0.88 1.76
C GLN A 258 19.51 -1.09 0.77
N ILE A 259 19.23 -1.17 -0.53
CA ILE A 259 20.23 -1.35 -1.58
C ILE A 259 21.23 -0.18 -1.57
N LEU A 260 20.73 1.06 -1.49
CA LEU A 260 21.59 2.26 -1.42
C LEU A 260 22.50 2.24 -0.17
N MET A 261 21.95 1.93 1.00
CA MET A 261 22.76 1.86 2.22
C MET A 261 23.82 0.74 2.14
N ASN A 262 23.48 -0.42 1.57
CA ASN A 262 24.46 -1.50 1.32
C ASN A 262 25.55 -1.11 0.32
N SER A 263 25.29 -0.12 -0.54
CA SER A 263 26.27 0.50 -1.44
C SER A 263 27.13 1.59 -0.79
N GLY A 264 26.96 1.86 0.51
CA GLY A 264 27.65 2.98 1.17
C GLY A 264 27.00 4.34 0.91
N ILE A 265 25.78 4.39 0.37
CA ILE A 265 25.03 5.62 0.12
C ILE A 265 23.91 5.73 1.15
N GLY A 266 24.07 6.61 2.14
CA GLY A 266 23.09 6.76 3.22
C GLY A 266 23.66 7.43 4.47
N PRO A 267 22.98 7.33 5.63
CA PRO A 267 23.37 8.04 6.83
C PRO A 267 24.74 7.58 7.37
N GLU A 268 25.73 8.47 7.34
CA GLU A 268 27.13 8.15 7.65
C GLU A 268 27.33 7.47 9.01
N ASP A 269 26.70 8.00 10.07
CA ASP A 269 26.82 7.44 11.41
C ASP A 269 26.31 5.99 11.50
N HIS A 270 25.22 5.70 10.78
CA HIS A 270 24.65 4.34 10.74
C HIS A 270 25.55 3.39 9.97
N LEU A 271 26.01 3.79 8.77
CA LEU A 271 26.88 2.97 7.92
C LEU A 271 28.21 2.64 8.61
N LYS A 272 28.85 3.63 9.23
CA LYS A 272 30.09 3.42 10.02
C LYS A 272 29.88 2.44 11.16
N LYS A 273 28.75 2.55 11.89
CA LYS A 273 28.45 1.69 13.04
C LYS A 273 28.34 0.21 12.67
N ILE A 274 27.90 -0.12 11.47
CA ILE A 274 27.76 -1.50 10.98
C ILE A 274 28.87 -1.93 10.01
N GLY A 275 29.91 -1.12 9.86
CA GLY A 275 31.11 -1.48 9.09
C GLY A 275 30.97 -1.39 7.57
N ILE A 276 30.08 -0.53 7.06
CA ILE A 276 29.95 -0.25 5.62
C ILE A 276 30.75 1.00 5.28
N THR A 277 31.62 0.89 4.28
CA THR A 277 32.39 2.03 3.76
C THR A 277 31.47 3.09 3.19
N LEU A 278 31.63 4.33 3.64
CA LEU A 278 30.85 5.47 3.14
C LEU A 278 31.28 5.82 1.71
N VAL A 279 30.31 5.91 0.81
CA VAL A 279 30.43 6.48 -0.54
C VAL A 279 29.83 7.88 -0.53
N ARG A 280 28.60 8.03 -0.04
CA ARG A 280 27.92 9.34 0.03
C ARG A 280 27.03 9.41 1.26
N ASN A 281 27.17 10.49 2.03
CA ASN A 281 26.31 10.78 3.16
C ASN A 281 25.01 11.44 2.67
N LEU A 282 23.89 10.72 2.77
CA LEU A 282 22.55 11.18 2.37
C LEU A 282 21.51 10.68 3.39
N LYS A 283 20.34 11.33 3.45
CA LYS A 283 19.21 10.92 4.33
C LYS A 283 18.43 9.70 3.81
N VAL A 284 19.10 8.75 3.17
CA VAL A 284 18.50 7.49 2.69
C VAL A 284 17.82 6.76 3.85
N GLY A 285 16.59 6.32 3.62
CA GLY A 285 15.77 5.62 4.60
C GLY A 285 15.01 6.54 5.55
N HIS A 286 15.28 7.85 5.62
CA HIS A 286 14.50 8.79 6.42
C HIS A 286 13.20 9.20 5.72
N ASN A 287 12.32 9.91 6.41
CA ASN A 287 11.05 10.41 5.85
C ASN A 287 10.15 9.27 5.35
N LEU A 288 10.15 8.12 6.03
CA LEU A 288 9.17 7.06 5.75
C LEU A 288 7.78 7.57 6.15
N GLN A 289 6.90 7.78 5.17
CA GLN A 289 5.51 8.15 5.40
C GLN A 289 4.60 7.02 4.95
N ASP A 290 3.43 6.91 5.58
CA ASP A 290 2.42 5.93 5.23
C ASP A 290 1.06 6.36 5.80
N HIS A 291 -0.03 5.95 5.16
CA HIS A 291 -1.36 6.19 5.69
C HIS A 291 -1.66 5.16 6.77
N ILE A 292 -2.06 5.65 7.94
CA ILE A 292 -2.53 4.79 9.03
C ILE A 292 -4.03 4.62 8.93
N ILE A 293 -4.52 3.41 9.17
CA ILE A 293 -5.94 3.11 9.30
C ILE A 293 -6.29 2.78 10.74
N PHE A 294 -7.53 3.06 11.14
CA PHE A 294 -8.07 2.62 12.42
C PHE A 294 -9.22 1.64 12.22
N THR A 295 -9.13 0.49 12.87
CA THR A 295 -10.06 -0.65 12.70
C THR A 295 -11.00 -0.81 13.90
N GLY A 296 -10.99 0.14 14.84
CA GLY A 296 -11.76 0.05 16.09
C GLY A 296 -13.22 0.51 16.01
N LEU A 297 -13.64 1.11 14.89
CA LEU A 297 -15.05 1.46 14.64
C LEU A 297 -15.79 0.29 13.99
N PHE A 298 -16.16 -0.66 14.84
CA PHE A 298 -16.89 -1.88 14.46
C PHE A 298 -18.32 -1.80 14.99
N TYR A 299 -19.31 -1.91 14.11
CA TYR A 299 -20.73 -1.80 14.46
C TYR A 299 -21.48 -3.09 14.13
N ASN A 300 -22.39 -3.50 15.02
CA ASN A 300 -23.46 -4.42 14.70
C ASN A 300 -24.55 -3.71 13.91
N LEU A 301 -25.20 -4.45 13.02
CA LEU A 301 -26.29 -3.96 12.17
C LEU A 301 -27.49 -4.87 12.29
N ALA A 302 -28.69 -4.30 12.09
CA ALA A 302 -29.93 -5.07 11.97
C ALA A 302 -29.85 -6.10 10.82
N GLU A 303 -30.61 -7.20 10.92
CA GLU A 303 -30.66 -8.23 9.87
C GLU A 303 -31.08 -7.68 8.51
N SER A 304 -31.91 -6.63 8.47
CA SER A 304 -32.34 -5.96 7.23
C SER A 304 -31.27 -5.09 6.57
N ALA A 305 -30.14 -4.84 7.23
CA ALA A 305 -29.10 -3.94 6.73
C ALA A 305 -28.30 -4.56 5.56
N LEU A 306 -28.13 -5.88 5.56
CA LEU A 306 -27.46 -6.65 4.51
C LEU A 306 -28.38 -7.77 4.02
N LEU A 307 -28.13 -8.27 2.81
CA LEU A 307 -28.78 -9.50 2.36
C LEU A 307 -28.08 -10.69 3.05
N PRO A 308 -28.81 -11.65 3.64
CA PRO A 308 -28.21 -12.85 4.19
C PRO A 308 -27.39 -13.60 3.15
N LYS A 309 -26.28 -14.21 3.58
CA LYS A 309 -25.41 -15.04 2.76
C LYS A 309 -25.10 -16.33 3.51
N SER A 310 -25.29 -17.47 2.84
CA SER A 310 -25.01 -18.81 3.35
C SER A 310 -23.73 -19.38 2.73
N ALA A 311 -23.25 -20.52 3.24
CA ALA A 311 -22.13 -21.24 2.64
C ALA A 311 -22.45 -21.74 1.21
N ASP A 312 -23.71 -22.06 0.91
CA ASP A 312 -24.13 -22.45 -0.44
C ASP A 312 -24.06 -21.27 -1.41
N ASP A 313 -24.42 -20.06 -0.97
CA ASP A 313 -24.26 -18.84 -1.78
C ASP A 313 -22.79 -18.57 -2.10
N VAL A 314 -21.88 -18.78 -1.15
CA VAL A 314 -20.43 -18.67 -1.39
C VAL A 314 -19.96 -19.69 -2.41
N THR A 315 -20.51 -20.91 -2.36
CA THR A 315 -20.20 -21.97 -3.33
C THR A 315 -20.68 -21.59 -4.74
N ASP A 316 -21.89 -21.03 -4.87
CA ASP A 316 -22.36 -20.50 -6.15
C ASP A 316 -21.50 -19.33 -6.63
N ASP A 317 -21.12 -18.39 -5.75
CA ASP A 317 -20.25 -17.27 -6.11
C ASP A 317 -18.88 -17.75 -6.64
N TRP A 318 -18.31 -18.82 -6.09
CA TRP A 318 -17.13 -19.49 -6.64
C TRP A 318 -17.39 -20.14 -8.00
N TYR A 319 -18.54 -20.80 -8.18
CA TYR A 319 -18.94 -21.35 -9.47
C TYR A 319 -19.05 -20.24 -10.54
N GLN A 320 -19.73 -19.13 -10.23
CA GLN A 320 -19.84 -17.96 -11.10
C GLN A 320 -18.46 -17.42 -11.48
N TYR A 321 -17.53 -17.38 -10.53
CA TYR A 321 -16.17 -16.95 -10.79
C TYR A 321 -15.43 -17.89 -11.74
N PHE A 322 -15.38 -19.19 -11.44
CA PHE A 322 -14.64 -20.14 -12.27
C PHE A 322 -15.23 -20.29 -13.67
N ARG A 323 -16.56 -20.21 -13.79
CA ARG A 323 -17.26 -20.40 -15.07
C ARG A 323 -17.34 -19.14 -15.92
N HIS A 324 -17.49 -17.98 -15.29
CA HIS A 324 -17.85 -16.72 -15.95
C HIS A 324 -16.93 -15.54 -15.61
N ARG A 325 -16.00 -15.67 -14.66
CA ARG A 325 -15.21 -14.56 -14.10
C ARG A 325 -16.08 -13.40 -13.62
N ALA A 326 -17.21 -13.75 -13.02
CA ALA A 326 -18.21 -12.80 -12.53
C ALA A 326 -18.50 -13.02 -11.04
N GLY A 327 -19.37 -12.18 -10.48
CA GLY A 327 -19.79 -12.26 -9.09
C GLY A 327 -18.82 -11.61 -8.09
N PRO A 328 -19.11 -11.71 -6.78
CA PRO A 328 -18.32 -11.07 -5.72
C PRO A 328 -16.85 -11.49 -5.69
N ILE A 329 -16.54 -12.75 -6.03
CA ILE A 329 -15.17 -13.27 -6.06
C ILE A 329 -14.31 -12.60 -7.15
N ALA A 330 -14.95 -12.11 -8.23
CA ALA A 330 -14.29 -11.32 -9.28
C ALA A 330 -13.98 -9.88 -8.85
N GLN A 331 -14.31 -9.47 -7.62
CA GLN A 331 -13.99 -8.17 -7.03
C GLN A 331 -13.07 -8.36 -5.81
N SER A 332 -12.45 -7.30 -5.29
CA SER A 332 -11.50 -7.40 -4.17
C SER A 332 -12.14 -7.80 -2.84
N GLY A 333 -13.47 -7.80 -2.73
CA GLY A 333 -14.19 -7.95 -1.47
C GLY A 333 -14.23 -6.68 -0.61
N ILE A 334 -13.39 -5.69 -0.90
CA ILE A 334 -13.45 -4.35 -0.30
C ILE A 334 -14.30 -3.44 -1.22
N PRO A 335 -15.40 -2.85 -0.73
CA PRO A 335 -16.19 -1.92 -1.53
C PRO A 335 -15.34 -0.76 -2.08
N ASN A 336 -15.58 -0.41 -3.33
CA ASN A 336 -14.89 0.70 -4.00
C ASN A 336 -15.53 2.07 -3.72
N PHE A 337 -16.54 2.13 -2.86
CA PHE A 337 -17.14 3.40 -2.44
C PHE A 337 -16.36 3.95 -1.25
N ILE A 338 -15.77 5.12 -1.45
CA ILE A 338 -14.78 5.76 -0.56
C ILE A 338 -15.21 7.21 -0.34
N SER A 339 -14.74 7.82 0.75
CA SER A 339 -14.88 9.26 0.94
C SER A 339 -13.61 9.90 1.49
N PHE A 340 -13.38 11.14 1.10
CA PHE A 340 -12.44 12.04 1.74
C PHE A 340 -13.19 13.09 2.54
N ILE A 341 -12.76 13.35 3.77
CA ILE A 341 -13.37 14.34 4.65
C ILE A 341 -12.31 15.25 5.28
N ASN A 342 -12.74 16.44 5.65
CA ASN A 342 -12.05 17.28 6.62
C ASN A 342 -13.04 17.57 7.76
N PRO A 343 -12.91 16.90 8.93
CA PRO A 343 -13.87 17.05 10.02
C PRO A 343 -14.07 18.50 10.49
N LYS A 344 -12.99 19.30 10.49
CA LYS A 344 -13.03 20.73 10.88
C LYS A 344 -13.61 21.65 9.81
N ARG A 345 -13.69 21.20 8.56
CA ARG A 345 -14.05 22.02 7.38
C ARG A 345 -13.21 23.29 7.24
N SER A 346 -11.98 23.26 7.75
CA SER A 346 -11.09 24.41 7.75
C SER A 346 -10.39 24.64 6.41
N SER A 347 -10.35 23.62 5.55
CA SER A 347 -9.78 23.69 4.21
C SER A 347 -10.43 22.66 3.28
N GLN A 348 -10.10 22.74 2.00
CA GLN A 348 -10.45 21.73 1.00
C GLN A 348 -9.46 20.56 0.95
N GLN A 349 -8.46 20.53 1.84
CA GLN A 349 -7.52 19.42 1.91
C GLN A 349 -8.14 18.29 2.75
N PRO A 350 -8.22 17.05 2.23
CA PRO A 350 -8.67 15.91 3.01
C PRO A 350 -7.81 15.71 4.25
N ALA A 351 -8.44 15.55 5.40
CA ALA A 351 -7.76 15.15 6.64
C ALA A 351 -7.81 13.63 6.82
N ALA A 352 -8.92 13.01 6.42
CA ALA A 352 -9.11 11.57 6.50
C ALA A 352 -9.79 11.01 5.24
N GLU A 353 -9.42 9.79 4.90
CA GLU A 353 -10.12 8.90 3.98
C GLU A 353 -10.95 7.89 4.77
N MET A 354 -12.03 7.35 4.19
CA MET A 354 -12.82 6.29 4.80
C MET A 354 -13.11 5.16 3.83
N PHE A 355 -12.84 3.95 4.32
CA PHE A 355 -13.29 2.69 3.73
C PHE A 355 -14.36 2.09 4.64
N TYR A 356 -15.39 1.46 4.06
CA TYR A 356 -16.28 0.63 4.86
C TYR A 356 -16.13 -0.85 4.45
N VAL A 357 -16.18 -1.74 5.43
CA VAL A 357 -16.08 -3.18 5.20
C VAL A 357 -17.29 -3.86 5.82
N PRO A 358 -18.30 -4.22 5.01
CA PRO A 358 -19.46 -4.95 5.49
C PRO A 358 -19.10 -6.42 5.71
N ILE A 359 -19.53 -6.98 6.84
CA ILE A 359 -19.32 -8.37 7.22
C ILE A 359 -20.69 -9.02 7.38
N HIS A 360 -20.96 -10.03 6.57
CA HIS A 360 -22.18 -10.83 6.70
C HIS A 360 -22.19 -11.57 8.05
N LYS A 361 -23.38 -11.85 8.57
CA LYS A 361 -23.54 -12.67 9.77
C LYS A 361 -22.93 -14.03 9.51
N ASP A 362 -22.24 -14.58 10.50
CA ASP A 362 -21.49 -15.84 10.41
C ASP A 362 -20.27 -15.83 9.46
N ASP A 363 -19.92 -14.68 8.88
CA ASP A 363 -18.78 -14.47 7.98
C ASP A 363 -18.49 -15.63 6.99
N PRO A 364 -19.45 -16.00 6.12
CA PRO A 364 -19.32 -17.17 5.25
C PRO A 364 -18.16 -17.06 4.25
N TYR A 365 -17.68 -15.84 3.95
CA TYR A 365 -16.52 -15.60 3.09
C TYR A 365 -15.18 -15.62 3.86
N GLY A 366 -15.20 -15.61 5.19
CA GLY A 366 -13.98 -15.51 6.01
C GLY A 366 -13.30 -14.14 5.95
N THR A 367 -14.02 -13.09 5.56
CA THR A 367 -13.49 -11.73 5.35
C THR A 367 -12.98 -11.12 6.66
N LEU A 368 -13.75 -11.26 7.75
CA LEU A 368 -13.39 -10.68 9.04
C LEU A 368 -12.10 -11.32 9.54
N ARG A 369 -12.05 -12.66 9.55
CA ARG A 369 -10.88 -13.40 10.00
C ARG A 369 -9.65 -13.11 9.15
N GLY A 370 -9.79 -13.11 7.82
CA GLY A 370 -8.68 -12.83 6.91
C GLY A 370 -8.07 -11.43 7.10
N LEU A 371 -8.90 -10.41 7.34
CA LEU A 371 -8.42 -9.06 7.65
C LEU A 371 -7.69 -9.01 9.00
N GLN A 372 -8.25 -9.63 10.04
CA GLN A 372 -7.64 -9.66 11.36
C GLN A 372 -6.27 -10.36 11.36
N GLU A 373 -6.16 -11.49 10.65
CA GLU A 373 -4.89 -12.21 10.47
C GLU A 373 -3.87 -11.35 9.71
N THR A 374 -4.32 -10.65 8.65
CA THR A 374 -3.47 -9.75 7.85
C THR A 374 -2.92 -8.59 8.69
N PHE A 375 -3.75 -8.01 9.58
CA PHE A 375 -3.35 -6.92 10.46
C PHE A 375 -2.62 -7.38 11.73
N GLY A 376 -2.54 -8.69 11.99
CA GLY A 376 -1.82 -9.25 13.14
C GLY A 376 -2.57 -9.07 14.46
N PHE A 377 -3.91 -9.20 14.45
CA PHE A 377 -4.71 -9.13 15.66
C PHE A 377 -4.49 -10.36 16.55
N PRO A 378 -4.45 -10.22 17.89
CA PRO A 378 -4.34 -11.34 18.80
C PRO A 378 -5.62 -12.17 18.82
N ASP A 379 -5.48 -13.49 19.02
CA ASP A 379 -6.58 -14.47 19.00
C ASP A 379 -7.78 -14.10 19.89
N GLU A 380 -7.54 -13.42 21.01
CA GLU A 380 -8.60 -12.96 21.91
C GLU A 380 -9.52 -11.93 21.24
N ILE A 381 -8.94 -10.93 20.55
CA ILE A 381 -9.70 -9.92 19.80
C ILE A 381 -10.41 -10.58 18.61
N VAL A 382 -9.71 -11.46 17.89
CA VAL A 382 -10.28 -12.24 16.78
C VAL A 382 -11.53 -12.96 17.24
N ARG A 383 -11.40 -13.77 18.30
CA ARG A 383 -12.49 -14.56 18.87
C ARG A 383 -13.66 -13.69 19.33
N ALA A 384 -13.41 -12.61 20.06
CA ALA A 384 -14.46 -11.72 20.55
C ALA A 384 -15.29 -11.12 19.40
N GLN A 385 -14.61 -10.64 18.34
CA GLN A 385 -15.30 -10.08 17.16
C GLN A 385 -16.02 -11.16 16.35
N THR A 386 -15.44 -12.36 16.18
CA THR A 386 -16.11 -13.49 15.52
C THR A 386 -17.37 -13.94 16.27
N GLU A 387 -17.29 -14.10 17.60
CA GLU A 387 -18.45 -14.47 18.43
C GLU A 387 -19.55 -13.41 18.39
N ASN A 388 -19.18 -12.14 18.29
CA ASN A 388 -20.12 -11.04 18.07
C ASN A 388 -20.77 -11.11 16.68
N ASN A 389 -20.00 -11.30 15.60
CA ASN A 389 -20.50 -11.37 14.23
C ASN A 389 -21.43 -12.58 13.96
N ARG A 390 -21.36 -13.66 14.75
CA ARG A 390 -22.36 -14.75 14.69
C ARG A 390 -23.77 -14.31 15.07
N LYS A 391 -23.92 -13.18 15.78
CA LYS A 391 -25.22 -12.70 16.27
C LYS A 391 -25.92 -11.80 15.26
N SER A 392 -25.17 -11.05 14.45
CA SER A 392 -25.70 -10.05 13.53
C SER A 392 -24.74 -9.74 12.40
N HIS A 393 -25.23 -9.06 11.36
CA HIS A 393 -24.36 -8.37 10.42
C HIS A 393 -23.48 -7.36 11.15
N SER A 394 -22.33 -7.05 10.55
CA SER A 394 -21.43 -6.04 11.09
C SER A 394 -20.84 -5.17 9.99
N VAL A 395 -20.29 -4.02 10.36
CA VAL A 395 -19.53 -3.16 9.46
C VAL A 395 -18.35 -2.55 10.19
N PHE A 396 -17.19 -2.51 9.52
CA PHE A 396 -16.11 -1.60 9.89
C PHE A 396 -16.28 -0.28 9.16
N LEU A 397 -16.20 0.83 9.89
CA LEU A 397 -15.89 2.13 9.32
C LEU A 397 -14.41 2.39 9.59
N VAL A 398 -13.58 2.30 8.56
CA VAL A 398 -12.11 2.35 8.68
C VAL A 398 -11.61 3.74 8.26
N PRO A 399 -11.47 4.71 9.20
CA PRO A 399 -10.84 5.96 8.85
C PRO A 399 -9.35 5.74 8.62
N SER A 400 -8.81 6.47 7.66
CA SER A 400 -7.40 6.48 7.28
C SER A 400 -6.89 7.92 7.31
N LEU A 401 -5.71 8.15 7.89
CA LEU A 401 -5.10 9.48 7.94
C LEU A 401 -4.51 9.84 6.59
N ALA A 402 -5.00 10.92 5.97
CA ALA A 402 -4.60 11.29 4.60
C ALA A 402 -3.25 12.00 4.52
N HIS A 403 -2.88 12.76 5.56
CA HIS A 403 -1.65 13.56 5.60
C HIS A 403 -0.96 13.44 6.96
N PRO A 404 -0.28 12.31 7.22
CA PRO A 404 0.45 12.10 8.46
C PRO A 404 1.56 13.14 8.65
N LYS A 405 1.73 13.59 9.89
CA LYS A 405 2.85 14.41 10.38
C LYS A 405 3.97 13.54 10.92
N SER A 406 3.64 12.36 11.42
CA SER A 406 4.62 11.37 11.80
C SER A 406 5.42 10.90 10.60
N ALA A 407 6.74 10.84 10.78
CA ALA A 407 7.66 10.30 9.81
C ALA A 407 8.54 9.24 10.49
N GLY A 408 8.65 8.11 9.83
CA GLY A 408 9.48 6.98 10.21
C GLY A 408 10.84 6.96 9.54
N ARG A 409 11.54 5.83 9.67
CA ARG A 409 12.79 5.55 8.97
C ARG A 409 13.04 4.07 8.75
N ILE A 410 13.88 3.76 7.78
CA ILE A 410 14.41 2.43 7.49
C ILE A 410 15.92 2.43 7.73
N LEU A 411 16.40 1.44 8.48
CA LEU A 411 17.82 1.23 8.73
C LEU A 411 18.22 -0.19 8.34
N LEU A 412 19.47 -0.38 7.94
CA LEU A 412 20.04 -1.73 7.85
C LEU A 412 20.09 -2.39 9.23
N ARG A 413 19.82 -3.69 9.27
CA ARG A 413 19.93 -4.50 10.49
C ARG A 413 21.36 -4.92 10.76
N SER A 414 22.07 -5.30 9.71
CA SER A 414 23.47 -5.72 9.70
C SER A 414 24.11 -5.28 8.37
N SER A 415 25.38 -5.64 8.15
CA SER A 415 26.06 -5.51 6.86
C SER A 415 25.78 -6.65 5.89
N ASP A 416 25.01 -7.69 6.28
CA ASP A 416 24.50 -8.69 5.34
C ASP A 416 23.35 -8.06 4.51
N PRO A 417 23.51 -7.88 3.19
CA PRO A 417 22.51 -7.23 2.36
C PRO A 417 21.20 -8.03 2.25
N PHE A 418 21.17 -9.29 2.69
CA PHE A 418 20.01 -10.17 2.62
C PHE A 418 19.23 -10.25 3.93
N ASP A 419 19.74 -9.66 5.02
CA ASP A 419 18.98 -9.49 6.25
C ASP A 419 17.80 -8.52 6.02
N LYS A 420 16.66 -8.83 6.64
CA LYS A 420 15.51 -7.90 6.59
C LYS A 420 15.89 -6.59 7.29
N PRO A 421 15.62 -5.42 6.69
CA PRO A 421 15.92 -4.14 7.32
C PRO A 421 15.08 -3.92 8.58
N ARG A 422 15.43 -2.89 9.33
CA ARG A 422 14.65 -2.40 10.48
C ARG A 422 13.74 -1.29 9.97
N ILE A 423 12.43 -1.49 10.09
CA ILE A 423 11.41 -0.53 9.63
C ILE A 423 10.78 0.12 10.86
N PHE A 424 11.04 1.41 11.06
CA PHE A 424 10.44 2.19 12.13
C PHE A 424 9.36 3.09 11.55
N ALA A 425 8.10 2.77 11.77
CA ALA A 425 6.99 3.51 11.18
C ALA A 425 6.74 4.87 11.87
N ASN A 426 6.93 4.92 13.20
CA ASN A 426 6.67 6.10 14.02
C ASN A 426 5.21 6.61 13.98
N TYR A 427 4.24 5.74 13.68
CA TYR A 427 2.83 6.12 13.62
C TYR A 427 2.35 6.77 14.92
N LEU A 428 1.60 7.86 14.80
CA LEU A 428 1.09 8.64 15.94
C LEU A 428 2.19 9.13 16.90
N GLY A 429 3.43 9.21 16.40
CA GLY A 429 4.61 9.66 17.16
C GLY A 429 5.09 11.05 16.74
N ASP A 430 4.21 11.87 16.18
CA ASP A 430 4.51 13.28 15.89
C ASP A 430 4.53 14.11 17.19
N GLN A 431 5.36 15.16 17.23
CA GLN A 431 5.69 15.90 18.45
C GLN A 431 4.47 16.55 19.14
N HIS A 432 3.41 16.83 18.39
CA HIS A 432 2.25 17.59 18.85
C HIS A 432 0.96 16.78 18.88
N ASP A 433 1.03 15.46 18.70
CA ASP A 433 -0.12 14.55 18.62
C ASP A 433 -1.17 15.01 17.58
N GLU A 434 -0.76 15.69 16.51
CA GLU A 434 -1.62 16.18 15.44
C GLU A 434 -2.28 15.03 14.67
N ASP A 435 -1.54 13.94 14.45
CA ASP A 435 -2.07 12.75 13.78
C ASP A 435 -3.15 12.09 14.64
N LEU A 436 -2.87 11.96 15.95
CA LEU A 436 -3.80 11.40 16.93
C LEU A 436 -5.07 12.25 17.05
N GLN A 437 -4.92 13.57 17.07
CA GLN A 437 -6.03 14.51 17.14
C GLN A 437 -6.90 14.44 15.89
N THR A 438 -6.29 14.42 14.70
CA THR A 438 -7.01 14.31 13.42
C THR A 438 -7.80 13.00 13.34
N MET A 439 -7.20 11.89 13.77
CA MET A 439 -7.89 10.59 13.80
C MET A 439 -9.03 10.55 14.83
N LEU A 440 -8.88 11.20 15.98
CA LEU A 440 -9.97 11.33 16.96
C LEU A 440 -11.16 12.11 16.37
N GLU A 441 -10.90 13.20 15.66
CA GLU A 441 -11.94 13.98 14.99
C GLU A 441 -12.63 13.19 13.87
N ALA A 442 -11.86 12.41 13.12
CA ALA A 442 -12.40 11.47 12.14
C ALA A 442 -13.31 10.43 12.82
N ILE A 443 -12.89 9.85 13.94
CA ILE A 443 -13.73 8.92 14.74
C ILE A 443 -15.07 9.57 15.11
N ARG A 444 -15.04 10.79 15.67
CA ARG A 444 -16.26 11.52 16.05
C ARG A 444 -17.14 11.83 14.85
N PHE A 445 -16.54 12.19 13.71
CA PHE A 445 -17.27 12.39 12.47
C PHE A 445 -18.05 11.14 12.05
N TYR A 446 -17.41 9.97 12.07
CA TYR A 446 -18.06 8.73 11.64
C TYR A 446 -19.06 8.18 12.66
N GLN A 447 -18.92 8.50 13.94
CA GLN A 447 -19.98 8.27 14.92
C GLN A 447 -21.22 9.12 14.60
N ASN A 448 -21.04 10.42 14.32
CA ASN A 448 -22.15 11.27 13.89
C ASN A 448 -22.78 10.79 12.57
N LEU A 449 -21.98 10.23 11.65
CA LEU A 449 -22.49 9.61 10.42
C LEU A 449 -23.48 8.48 10.72
N THR A 450 -23.17 7.62 11.68
CA THR A 450 -24.04 6.51 12.11
C THR A 450 -25.29 6.96 12.87
N GLU A 451 -25.33 8.20 13.35
CA GLU A 451 -26.48 8.79 14.03
C GLU A 451 -27.46 9.52 13.09
N THR A 452 -27.13 9.62 11.79
CA THR A 452 -28.02 10.24 10.79
C THR A 452 -29.33 9.45 10.60
N ARG A 453 -30.36 10.10 10.05
CA ARG A 453 -31.65 9.43 9.79
C ARG A 453 -31.49 8.32 8.76
N ALA A 454 -30.60 8.49 7.79
CA ALA A 454 -30.23 7.46 6.82
C ALA A 454 -29.80 6.13 7.47
N PHE A 455 -29.12 6.17 8.62
CA PHE A 455 -28.67 4.98 9.33
C PHE A 455 -29.72 4.37 10.27
N ALA A 456 -30.84 5.06 10.53
CA ALA A 456 -31.83 4.62 11.53
C ALA A 456 -32.34 3.18 11.29
N ASP A 457 -32.60 2.82 10.03
CA ASP A 457 -33.11 1.48 9.66
C ASP A 457 -32.03 0.39 9.78
N THR A 458 -30.75 0.76 9.78
CA THR A 458 -29.63 -0.18 9.94
C THR A 458 -29.31 -0.48 11.41
N LYS A 459 -29.84 0.34 12.34
CA LYS A 459 -29.65 0.24 13.80
C LYS A 459 -28.18 -0.04 14.19
N PRO A 460 -27.24 0.85 13.82
CA PRO A 460 -25.83 0.64 14.11
C PRO A 460 -25.60 0.67 15.62
N GLU A 461 -25.01 -0.40 16.15
CA GLU A 461 -24.62 -0.50 17.56
C GLU A 461 -23.10 -0.66 17.64
N LEU A 462 -22.42 0.30 18.28
CA LEU A 462 -20.98 0.26 18.42
C LEU A 462 -20.56 -0.92 19.31
N VAL A 463 -19.66 -1.75 18.79
CA VAL A 463 -19.08 -2.87 19.52
C VAL A 463 -17.81 -2.41 20.22
N HIS A 464 -17.77 -2.58 21.54
CA HIS A 464 -16.56 -2.33 22.32
C HIS A 464 -15.59 -3.51 22.24
N ILE A 465 -14.49 -3.31 21.51
CA ILE A 465 -13.42 -4.29 21.39
C ILE A 465 -12.69 -4.42 22.74
N PRO A 466 -12.40 -5.65 23.23
CA PRO A 466 -11.69 -5.84 24.49
C PRO A 466 -10.25 -5.33 24.36
N LEU A 467 -9.99 -4.15 24.94
CA LEU A 467 -8.67 -3.52 24.99
C LEU A 467 -8.24 -3.35 26.46
N PRO A 468 -7.56 -4.36 27.06
CA PRO A 468 -7.19 -4.32 28.48
C PRO A 468 -6.38 -3.06 28.85
N ASN A 469 -5.48 -2.63 27.97
CA ASN A 469 -4.64 -1.43 28.16
C ASN A 469 -5.43 -0.10 28.16
N CYS A 470 -6.70 -0.15 27.78
CA CYS A 470 -7.60 1.01 27.70
C CYS A 470 -8.74 0.96 28.74
N ALA A 471 -8.76 -0.05 29.61
CA ALA A 471 -9.85 -0.28 30.56
C ALA A 471 -10.01 0.83 31.61
N GLN A 472 -8.97 1.63 31.87
CA GLN A 472 -9.05 2.78 32.77
C GLN A 472 -9.90 3.95 32.23
N PHE A 473 -10.22 3.95 30.93
CA PHE A 473 -11.00 5.02 30.32
C PHE A 473 -12.47 4.62 30.21
N ALA A 474 -13.37 5.57 30.46
CA ALA A 474 -14.80 5.34 30.21
C ALA A 474 -15.04 4.96 28.73
N PRO A 475 -15.89 3.96 28.44
CA PRO A 475 -16.22 3.59 27.08
C PRO A 475 -16.66 4.80 26.24
N ASN A 476 -16.21 4.87 24.99
CA ASN A 476 -16.50 5.96 24.05
C ASN A 476 -16.00 7.37 24.48
N SER A 477 -15.21 7.50 25.55
CA SER A 477 -14.54 8.77 25.88
C SER A 477 -13.38 9.08 24.93
N ASP A 478 -12.93 10.34 24.88
CA ASP A 478 -11.75 10.72 24.10
C ASP A 478 -10.49 9.98 24.59
N GLY A 479 -10.35 9.77 25.91
CA GLY A 479 -9.27 8.98 26.49
C GLY A 479 -9.26 7.54 26.00
N TYR A 480 -10.45 6.92 25.92
CA TYR A 480 -10.61 5.58 25.36
C TYR A 480 -10.19 5.53 23.89
N TRP A 481 -10.66 6.46 23.05
CA TRP A 481 -10.32 6.44 21.62
C TRP A 481 -8.86 6.74 21.33
N ARG A 482 -8.22 7.63 22.09
CA ARG A 482 -6.77 7.86 21.99
C ARG A 482 -5.99 6.59 22.34
N CYS A 483 -6.39 5.90 23.40
CA CYS A 483 -5.78 4.61 23.74
C CYS A 483 -6.03 3.55 22.66
N ALA A 484 -7.27 3.46 22.16
CA ALA A 484 -7.66 2.51 21.13
C ALA A 484 -6.88 2.75 19.82
N LEU A 485 -6.68 4.00 19.41
CA LEU A 485 -5.86 4.36 18.25
C LEU A 485 -4.44 3.81 18.38
N ARG A 486 -3.78 3.99 19.53
CA ARG A 486 -2.43 3.43 19.75
C ARG A 486 -2.38 1.91 19.74
N ASN A 487 -3.49 1.23 20.06
CA ASN A 487 -3.55 -0.24 20.08
C ASN A 487 -3.95 -0.85 18.74
N LEU A 488 -4.93 -0.27 18.05
CA LEU A 488 -5.62 -0.85 16.89
C LEU A 488 -5.30 -0.15 15.56
N ALA A 489 -4.70 1.05 15.57
CA ALA A 489 -4.27 1.67 14.33
C ALA A 489 -3.10 0.88 13.73
N THR A 490 -3.14 0.70 12.41
CA THR A 490 -2.14 -0.03 11.63
C THR A 490 -1.96 0.62 10.26
N THR A 491 -1.15 0.02 9.41
CA THR A 491 -0.77 0.53 8.09
C THR A 491 -1.85 0.25 7.03
N LEU A 492 -2.06 1.20 6.11
CA LEU A 492 -2.77 1.00 4.83
C LEU A 492 -1.83 0.46 3.73
N TYR A 493 -0.55 0.31 4.06
CA TYR A 493 0.52 -0.23 3.24
C TYR A 493 0.96 0.67 2.06
N HIS A 494 0.86 1.99 2.24
CA HIS A 494 1.20 3.06 1.29
C HIS A 494 2.54 3.74 1.64
N LEU A 495 3.56 2.95 1.97
CA LEU A 495 4.89 3.44 2.35
C LEU A 495 5.55 4.24 1.22
N VAL A 496 5.99 5.47 1.51
CA VAL A 496 6.69 6.39 0.58
C VAL A 496 7.79 7.20 1.30
N GLY A 497 8.58 7.96 0.54
CA GLY A 497 9.43 9.04 1.07
C GLY A 497 10.86 8.68 1.49
N THR A 498 11.21 7.39 1.55
CA THR A 498 12.53 6.91 2.01
C THR A 498 13.72 7.26 1.12
N CYS A 499 13.45 7.60 -0.14
CA CYS A 499 14.41 8.20 -1.06
C CYS A 499 13.77 9.48 -1.61
N LYS A 500 13.58 10.46 -0.73
CA LYS A 500 12.85 11.71 -1.02
C LYS A 500 13.48 12.45 -2.19
N MET A 501 12.65 12.94 -3.10
CA MET A 501 13.02 13.88 -4.15
C MET A 501 13.08 15.30 -3.61
N GLY A 502 14.09 16.08 -3.98
CA GLY A 502 14.17 17.50 -3.63
C GLY A 502 15.11 18.30 -4.53
N PRO A 503 15.02 19.64 -4.51
CA PRO A 503 15.90 20.52 -5.29
C PRO A 503 17.35 20.47 -4.81
N GLU A 504 18.28 21.05 -5.60
CA GLU A 504 19.75 21.01 -5.39
C GLU A 504 20.26 21.57 -4.04
N GLY A 505 19.39 22.15 -3.19
CA GLY A 505 19.72 22.62 -1.84
C GLY A 505 18.99 21.91 -0.70
N ASP A 506 18.11 20.95 -0.98
CA ASP A 506 17.38 20.22 0.06
C ASP A 506 18.29 19.18 0.72
N SER A 507 18.70 19.45 1.97
CA SER A 507 19.58 18.56 2.74
C SER A 507 18.95 17.21 3.09
N ASP A 508 17.61 17.09 3.00
CA ASP A 508 16.89 15.85 3.23
C ASP A 508 16.60 15.07 1.93
N ALA A 509 16.95 15.64 0.76
CA ALA A 509 16.81 14.96 -0.51
C ALA A 509 17.81 13.81 -0.69
N VAL A 510 17.35 12.77 -1.37
CA VAL A 510 18.14 11.62 -1.80
C VAL A 510 18.31 11.62 -3.32
N VAL A 511 17.29 12.07 -4.04
CA VAL A 511 17.29 12.22 -5.50
C VAL A 511 16.90 13.63 -5.90
N ASP A 512 17.34 14.08 -7.07
CA ASP A 512 16.95 15.36 -7.63
C ASP A 512 15.57 15.27 -8.31
N PRO A 513 14.98 16.38 -8.83
CA PRO A 513 13.67 16.35 -9.48
C PRO A 513 13.57 15.48 -10.74
N ARG A 514 14.69 14.96 -11.26
CA ARG A 514 14.76 14.07 -12.42
C ARG A 514 14.89 12.59 -12.03
N LEU A 515 14.99 12.31 -10.72
CA LEU A 515 15.07 10.99 -10.06
C LEU A 515 16.38 10.24 -10.30
#